data_AF-A0AAR5PT40-F1
#
_entry.id   AF-A0AAR5PT40-F1
#
_cell.length_a   1.000
_cell.length_b   1.000
_cell.length_c   1.000
_cell.angle_alpha   90.00
_cell.angle_beta   90.00
_cell.angle_gamma   90.00
#
_symmetry.space_group_name_H-M   'P 1'
#
loop_
_entity.id
_entity.type
_entity.pdbx_description
1 polymer ?
#
loop_
_entity_poly.entity_id
_entity_poly.type
_entity_poly.pdbx_seq_one_letter_code
_entity_poly.pdbx_strand_id
1 'polypeptide(L)'
;MGTFLSRIKFRPCINCTHRDIVSENSLEAIREIVSSLRNARTLGNGWLFRGEGIAHQGVVNEIVAYIEHGSSRSVRTMLEAGWRLESSQALYTYLTRLNQPLIPFSIQSLVLDASNIDVTPEIVASDVLGLIREELSSRHKVLIGLILHLLDCSIKLSPADELRGHTLPVSLLPLFFNIENYHFMHEWRRILAIFVELIRQAPNALLVEESQSEALL
;
A
#
# COMPACT_ATOMS: atom_id res chain seq x y z
N MET A 1 -18.04 -4.81 26.77
CA MET A 1 -19.13 -4.99 25.79
C MET A 1 -19.10 -3.81 24.85
N GLY A 2 -18.68 -4.03 23.61
CA GLY A 2 -18.55 -3.00 22.57
C GLY A 2 -18.76 -3.69 21.23
N THR A 3 -19.82 -3.26 20.56
CA THR A 3 -20.48 -3.82 19.38
C THR A 3 -19.56 -4.02 18.18
N PHE A 4 -19.54 -5.27 17.68
CA PHE A 4 -19.15 -5.65 16.33
C PHE A 4 -20.03 -4.88 15.33
N LEU A 5 -19.46 -3.91 14.61
CA LEU A 5 -20.12 -3.35 13.44
C LEU A 5 -19.97 -4.36 12.29
N SER A 6 -21.11 -4.92 11.93
CA SER A 6 -21.33 -5.83 10.82
C SER A 6 -20.73 -5.30 9.52
N ARG A 7 -19.85 -6.10 8.91
CA ARG A 7 -19.38 -5.94 7.53
C ARG A 7 -20.58 -5.77 6.60
N ILE A 8 -20.60 -4.65 5.89
CA ILE A 8 -21.58 -4.32 4.86
C ILE A 8 -21.46 -5.38 3.74
N LYS A 9 -22.57 -6.07 3.45
CA LYS A 9 -22.70 -7.00 2.33
C LYS A 9 -22.54 -6.23 1.02
N PHE A 10 -21.41 -6.42 0.33
CA PHE A 10 -21.21 -5.98 -1.04
C PHE A 10 -22.24 -6.67 -1.94
N ARG A 11 -23.14 -5.92 -2.56
CA ARG A 11 -23.92 -6.40 -3.72
C ARG A 11 -23.10 -6.06 -4.97
N PRO A 12 -22.77 -7.02 -5.84
CA PRO A 12 -22.10 -6.71 -7.10
C PRO A 12 -23.08 -6.00 -8.03
N CYS A 13 -22.82 -4.72 -8.30
CA CYS A 13 -23.54 -3.96 -9.31
C CYS A 13 -23.01 -4.34 -10.69
N ILE A 14 -23.81 -5.08 -11.46
CA ILE A 14 -23.44 -5.69 -12.76
C ILE A 14 -23.16 -4.66 -13.88
N ASN A 15 -23.41 -3.36 -13.66
CA ASN A 15 -23.22 -2.30 -14.67
C ASN A 15 -22.48 -1.05 -14.16
N CYS A 16 -21.74 -1.13 -13.05
CA CYS A 16 -20.83 -0.06 -12.69
C CYS A 16 -19.54 -0.24 -13.50
N THR A 17 -19.34 0.57 -14.55
CA THR A 17 -17.99 0.83 -15.10
C THR A 17 -17.06 1.03 -13.91
N HIS A 18 -16.06 0.14 -13.75
CA HIS A 18 -15.18 0.08 -12.58
C HIS A 18 -14.70 1.50 -12.22
N ARG A 19 -15.30 2.11 -11.20
CA ARG A 19 -14.77 3.35 -10.65
C ARG A 19 -13.49 2.96 -9.96
N ASP A 20 -12.38 3.47 -10.49
CA ASP A 20 -11.08 3.28 -9.87
C ASP A 20 -11.11 3.69 -8.41
N ILE A 21 -10.34 2.98 -7.59
CA ILE A 21 -10.26 3.24 -6.15
C ILE A 21 -9.66 4.62 -5.82
N VAL A 22 -9.00 5.25 -6.79
CA VAL A 22 -8.28 6.52 -6.63
C VAL A 22 -8.53 7.41 -7.85
N SER A 23 -8.68 8.72 -7.61
CA SER A 23 -8.76 9.71 -8.67
C SER A 23 -7.36 10.02 -9.23
N GLU A 24 -7.25 10.56 -10.45
CA GLU A 24 -5.92 10.92 -11.00
C GLU A 24 -5.26 12.03 -10.17
N ASN A 25 -6.04 13.04 -9.75
CA ASN A 25 -5.51 14.14 -8.95
C ASN A 25 -5.03 13.67 -7.56
N SER A 26 -5.74 12.72 -6.94
CA SER A 26 -5.32 12.10 -5.69
C SER A 26 -4.06 11.26 -5.89
N LEU A 27 -3.96 10.54 -7.01
CA LEU A 27 -2.79 9.74 -7.36
C LEU A 27 -1.54 10.62 -7.50
N GLU A 28 -1.68 11.80 -8.11
CA GLU A 28 -0.59 12.77 -8.24
C GLU A 28 -0.12 13.30 -6.87
N ALA A 29 -1.06 13.61 -5.96
CA ALA A 29 -0.73 13.98 -4.58
C ALA A 29 0.00 12.84 -3.84
N ILE A 30 -0.37 11.58 -4.09
CA ILE A 30 0.30 10.41 -3.53
C ILE A 30 1.72 10.25 -4.10
N ARG A 31 1.92 10.49 -5.41
CA ARG A 31 3.26 10.47 -6.04
C ARG A 31 4.21 11.44 -5.34
N GLU A 32 3.77 12.66 -5.05
CA GLU A 32 4.58 13.66 -4.30
C GLU A 32 5.02 13.13 -2.94
N ILE A 33 4.09 12.58 -2.16
CA ILE A 33 4.38 12.01 -0.83
C ILE A 33 5.37 10.85 -0.99
N VAL A 34 5.06 9.88 -1.85
CA VAL A 34 5.89 8.70 -2.06
C VAL A 34 7.31 9.08 -2.51
N SER A 35 7.45 10.01 -3.45
CA SER A 35 8.75 10.51 -3.92
C SER A 35 9.56 11.15 -2.79
N SER A 36 8.93 12.01 -1.97
CA SER A 36 9.59 12.63 -0.81
C SER A 36 9.98 11.61 0.26
N LEU A 37 9.14 10.58 0.48
CA LEU A 37 9.40 9.53 1.46
C LEU A 37 10.46 8.52 0.99
N ARG A 38 10.61 8.25 -0.31
CA ARG A 38 11.62 7.33 -0.86
C ARG A 38 13.05 7.75 -0.56
N ASN A 39 13.31 9.04 -0.43
CA ASN A 39 14.62 9.60 -0.07
C ASN A 39 14.94 9.44 1.44
N ALA A 40 14.56 8.29 2.01
CA ALA A 40 14.20 8.02 3.41
C ALA A 40 15.33 8.06 4.45
N ARG A 41 16.50 8.63 4.16
CA ARG A 41 17.47 8.94 5.23
C ARG A 41 16.91 9.95 6.24
N THR A 42 15.85 10.66 5.88
CA THR A 42 15.29 11.81 6.61
C THR A 42 14.25 11.45 7.68
N LEU A 43 13.57 10.31 7.58
CA LEU A 43 12.46 9.97 8.48
C LEU A 43 12.87 9.03 9.63
N GLY A 44 14.04 8.39 9.51
CA GLY A 44 14.40 7.25 10.35
C GLY A 44 13.49 6.06 10.02
N ASN A 45 14.05 4.97 9.49
CA ASN A 45 13.30 3.86 8.89
C ASN A 45 12.21 3.22 9.79
N GLY A 46 12.25 3.47 11.10
CA GLY A 46 11.26 2.98 12.06
C GLY A 46 9.91 3.71 12.08
N TRP A 47 9.77 4.87 11.42
CA TRP A 47 8.57 5.72 11.55
C TRP A 47 7.61 5.70 10.35
N LEU A 48 7.99 5.09 9.23
CA LEU A 48 7.12 4.96 8.07
C LEU A 48 5.81 4.24 8.46
N PHE A 49 4.67 4.90 8.27
CA PHE A 49 3.33 4.42 8.65
C PHE A 49 3.16 4.05 10.13
N ARG A 50 4.01 4.62 11.01
CA ARG A 50 4.01 4.38 12.46
C ARG A 50 4.02 5.68 13.26
N GLY A 51 3.49 6.75 12.67
CA GLY A 51 3.42 8.07 13.30
C GLY A 51 2.27 8.21 14.29
N GLU A 52 1.45 7.18 14.49
CA GLU A 52 0.31 7.24 15.41
C GLU A 52 0.77 7.59 16.84
N GLY A 53 0.15 8.62 17.42
CA GLY A 53 0.49 9.13 18.75
C GLY A 53 1.65 10.14 18.80
N ILE A 54 2.40 10.33 17.71
CA ILE A 54 3.52 11.30 17.63
C ILE A 54 3.28 12.38 16.58
N ALA A 55 2.69 11.99 15.45
CA ALA A 55 2.35 12.92 14.37
C ALA A 55 1.31 13.94 14.83
N HIS A 56 1.45 15.18 14.33
CA HIS A 56 0.48 16.24 14.62
C HIS A 56 -0.85 15.98 13.90
N GLN A 57 -1.86 15.48 14.63
CA GLN A 57 -3.10 15.01 14.00
C GLN A 57 -3.86 16.09 13.21
N GLY A 58 -3.74 17.36 13.60
CA GLY A 58 -4.29 18.48 12.82
C GLY A 58 -3.68 18.56 11.41
N VAL A 59 -2.36 18.46 11.33
CA VAL A 59 -1.59 18.44 10.07
C VAL A 59 -1.88 17.18 9.26
N VAL A 60 -1.97 16.02 9.93
CA VAL A 60 -2.34 14.75 9.27
C VAL A 60 -3.70 14.87 8.58
N ASN A 61 -4.72 15.38 9.29
CA ASN A 61 -6.06 15.54 8.72
C ASN A 61 -6.09 16.54 7.56
N GLU A 62 -5.30 17.62 7.65
CA GLU A 62 -5.16 18.60 6.57
C GLU A 62 -4.55 17.97 5.31
N ILE A 63 -3.47 17.19 5.47
CA ILE A 63 -2.83 16.50 4.35
C ILE A 63 -3.77 15.43 3.76
N VAL A 64 -4.51 14.69 4.59
CA VAL A 64 -5.53 13.75 4.09
C VAL A 64 -6.56 14.47 3.23
N ALA A 65 -7.05 15.63 3.67
CA ALA A 65 -7.97 16.44 2.87
C ALA A 65 -7.31 16.88 1.56
N TYR A 66 -6.04 17.29 1.54
CA TYR A 66 -5.35 17.62 0.30
C TYR A 66 -5.23 16.42 -0.65
N ILE A 67 -5.00 15.20 -0.16
CA ILE A 67 -5.00 13.98 -0.99
C ILE A 67 -6.41 13.71 -1.54
N GLU A 68 -7.44 13.78 -0.71
CA GLU A 68 -8.84 13.54 -1.08
C GLU A 68 -9.33 14.53 -2.15
N HIS A 69 -8.95 15.81 -2.06
CA HIS A 69 -9.28 16.85 -3.05
C HIS A 69 -8.33 16.85 -4.26
N GLY A 70 -7.22 16.12 -4.21
CA GLY A 70 -6.22 16.06 -5.28
C GLY A 70 -5.37 17.32 -5.42
N SER A 71 -5.14 18.04 -4.31
CA SER A 71 -4.35 19.26 -4.23
C SER A 71 -2.85 18.96 -4.10
N SER A 72 -2.23 18.41 -5.14
CA SER A 72 -0.80 18.01 -5.14
C SER A 72 0.15 19.15 -4.76
N ARG A 73 -0.13 20.39 -5.21
CA ARG A 73 0.65 21.57 -4.83
C ARG A 73 0.66 21.83 -3.33
N SER A 74 -0.50 21.73 -2.67
CA SER A 74 -0.61 21.90 -1.22
C SER A 74 0.15 20.80 -0.48
N VAL A 75 0.04 19.55 -0.94
CA VAL A 75 0.83 18.43 -0.41
C VAL A 75 2.33 18.72 -0.53
N ARG A 76 2.80 19.20 -1.68
CA ARG A 76 4.21 19.58 -1.89
C ARG A 76 4.66 20.65 -0.91
N THR A 77 3.86 21.70 -0.69
CA THR A 77 4.17 22.75 0.30
C THR A 77 4.30 22.18 1.71
N MET A 78 3.46 21.22 2.10
CA MET A 78 3.58 20.55 3.42
C MET A 78 4.87 19.73 3.53
N LEU A 79 5.27 19.04 2.46
CA LEU A 79 6.52 18.27 2.40
C LEU A 79 7.77 19.17 2.46
N GLU A 80 7.74 20.30 1.76
CA GLU A 80 8.79 21.34 1.78
C GLU A 80 8.94 21.96 3.17
N ALA A 81 7.82 22.15 3.88
CA ALA A 81 7.80 22.62 5.27
C ALA A 81 8.29 21.59 6.31
N GLY A 82 8.58 20.35 5.90
CA GLY A 82 9.19 19.33 6.75
C GLY A 82 8.22 18.31 7.35
N TRP A 83 6.93 18.36 7.02
CA TRP A 83 5.87 17.50 7.57
C TRP A 83 5.86 16.07 6.99
N ARG A 84 7.02 15.43 6.89
CA ARG A 84 7.17 14.10 6.27
C ARG A 84 6.56 12.98 7.11
N LEU A 85 6.67 13.05 8.43
CA LEU A 85 6.05 12.07 9.34
C LEU A 85 4.53 12.14 9.23
N GLU A 86 3.98 13.34 9.27
CA GLU A 86 2.56 13.61 9.13
C GLU A 86 2.07 13.21 7.73
N SER A 87 2.86 13.46 6.68
CA SER A 87 2.55 13.02 5.32
C SER A 87 2.52 11.50 5.19
N SER A 88 3.45 10.81 5.86
CA SER A 88 3.46 9.34 5.95
C SER A 88 2.20 8.82 6.65
N GLN A 89 1.85 9.39 7.81
CA GLN A 89 0.65 9.02 8.54
C GLN A 89 -0.65 9.38 7.79
N ALA A 90 -0.65 10.51 7.07
CA ALA A 90 -1.77 10.95 6.24
C ALA A 90 -1.99 9.99 5.08
N LEU A 91 -0.91 9.56 4.41
CA LEU A 91 -1.00 8.54 3.36
C LEU A 91 -1.58 7.24 3.92
N TYR A 92 -1.09 6.75 5.06
CA TYR A 92 -1.66 5.56 5.71
C TYR A 92 -3.16 5.73 6.04
N THR A 93 -3.52 6.89 6.60
CA THR A 93 -4.92 7.22 6.96
C THR A 93 -5.81 7.28 5.72
N TYR A 94 -5.32 7.84 4.62
CA TYR A 94 -6.03 7.87 3.35
C TYR A 94 -6.25 6.46 2.80
N LEU A 95 -5.20 5.64 2.78
CA LEU A 95 -5.26 4.27 2.23
C LEU A 95 -6.20 3.36 3.04
N THR A 96 -6.28 3.53 4.35
CA THR A 96 -7.23 2.76 5.21
C THR A 96 -8.69 3.18 5.04
N ARG A 97 -8.95 4.37 4.47
CA ARG A 97 -10.31 4.86 4.16
C ARG A 97 -10.79 4.45 2.77
N LEU A 98 -9.96 3.80 1.96
CA LEU A 98 -10.38 3.27 0.67
C LEU A 98 -11.52 2.26 0.86
N ASN A 99 -12.45 2.23 -0.10
CA ASN A 99 -13.64 1.38 -0.02
C ASN A 99 -13.33 -0.12 -0.14
N GLN A 100 -12.10 -0.48 -0.53
CA GLN A 100 -11.61 -1.85 -0.62
C GLN A 100 -10.11 -1.89 -0.30
N PRO A 101 -9.58 -3.05 0.16
CA PRO A 101 -8.13 -3.23 0.31
C PRO A 101 -7.39 -3.03 -1.00
N LEU A 102 -6.09 -2.74 -0.91
CA LEU A 102 -5.28 -2.45 -2.10
C LEU A 102 -5.23 -3.62 -3.08
N ILE A 103 -5.22 -4.87 -2.61
CA ILE A 103 -5.36 -6.04 -3.48
C ILE A 103 -6.84 -6.43 -3.50
N PRO A 104 -7.53 -6.46 -4.65
CA PRO A 104 -8.93 -6.88 -4.72
C PRO A 104 -9.15 -8.34 -4.34
N PHE A 105 -10.34 -8.66 -3.83
CA PHE A 105 -10.70 -9.99 -3.35
C PHE A 105 -10.44 -11.13 -4.36
N SER A 106 -10.64 -10.88 -5.65
CA SER A 106 -10.37 -11.86 -6.71
C SER A 106 -8.90 -12.28 -6.79
N ILE A 107 -7.98 -11.37 -6.47
CA ILE A 107 -6.53 -11.62 -6.49
C ILE A 107 -6.06 -12.13 -5.12
N GLN A 108 -6.67 -11.63 -4.04
CA GLN A 108 -6.31 -12.05 -2.67
C GLN A 108 -6.48 -13.55 -2.43
N SER A 109 -7.41 -14.21 -3.13
CA SER A 109 -7.63 -15.65 -2.96
C SER A 109 -6.35 -16.45 -3.21
N LEU A 110 -5.49 -16.08 -4.17
CA LEU A 110 -4.21 -16.77 -4.39
C LEU A 110 -3.29 -16.73 -3.16
N VAL A 111 -3.30 -15.59 -2.45
CA VAL A 111 -2.50 -15.39 -1.24
C VAL A 111 -3.12 -16.11 -0.05
N LEU A 112 -4.44 -16.02 0.11
CA LEU A 112 -5.17 -16.50 1.28
C LEU A 112 -5.61 -17.96 1.20
N ASP A 113 -5.49 -18.62 0.04
CA ASP A 113 -5.89 -20.01 -0.13
C ASP A 113 -4.89 -20.97 0.53
N ALA A 114 -5.40 -21.75 1.48
CA ALA A 114 -4.68 -22.76 2.23
C ALA A 114 -4.19 -23.92 1.36
N SER A 115 -4.81 -24.18 0.20
CA SER A 115 -4.39 -25.27 -0.70
C SER A 115 -3.05 -25.02 -1.38
N ASN A 116 -2.57 -23.77 -1.40
CA ASN A 116 -1.31 -23.39 -2.02
C ASN A 116 -0.08 -23.62 -1.12
N ILE A 117 -0.15 -24.58 -0.18
CA ILE A 117 0.90 -24.79 0.82
C ILE A 117 2.22 -25.29 0.21
N ASP A 118 2.14 -26.03 -0.91
CA ASP A 118 3.30 -26.61 -1.59
C ASP A 118 3.92 -25.65 -2.63
N VAL A 119 3.29 -24.50 -2.87
CA VAL A 119 3.78 -23.49 -3.81
C VAL A 119 4.66 -22.50 -3.07
N THR A 120 5.83 -22.18 -3.62
CA THR A 120 6.75 -21.26 -2.96
C THR A 120 6.19 -19.83 -2.94
N PRO A 121 6.46 -19.04 -1.87
CA PRO A 121 5.97 -17.67 -1.78
C PRO A 121 6.32 -16.77 -2.97
N GLU A 122 7.48 -17.00 -3.58
CA GLU A 122 7.99 -16.25 -4.74
C GLU A 122 7.10 -16.43 -5.97
N ILE A 123 6.63 -17.66 -6.20
CA ILE A 123 5.76 -18.00 -7.35
C ILE A 123 4.40 -17.36 -7.15
N VAL A 124 3.80 -17.54 -5.96
CA VAL A 124 2.49 -16.93 -5.64
C VAL A 124 2.54 -15.41 -5.77
N ALA A 125 3.63 -14.78 -5.30
CA ALA A 125 3.83 -13.34 -5.47
C ALA A 125 3.92 -12.92 -6.95
N SER A 126 4.63 -13.70 -7.78
CA SER A 126 4.75 -13.46 -9.21
C SER A 126 3.39 -13.52 -9.91
N ASP A 127 2.60 -14.54 -9.62
CA ASP A 127 1.25 -14.73 -10.19
C ASP A 127 0.32 -13.59 -9.78
N VAL A 128 0.34 -13.18 -8.50
CA VAL A 128 -0.43 -12.04 -8.00
C VAL A 128 -0.03 -10.74 -8.71
N LEU A 129 1.26 -10.49 -8.95
CA LEU A 129 1.72 -9.32 -9.71
C LEU A 129 1.27 -9.39 -11.18
N GLY A 130 1.26 -10.59 -11.77
CA GLY A 130 0.70 -10.85 -13.10
C GLY A 130 -0.78 -10.46 -13.17
N LEU A 131 -1.60 -10.94 -12.22
CA LEU A 131 -3.02 -10.59 -12.14
C LEU A 131 -3.23 -9.10 -11.89
N ILE A 132 -2.43 -8.46 -11.02
CA ILE A 132 -2.48 -7.00 -10.82
C ILE A 132 -2.24 -6.27 -12.15
N ARG A 133 -1.25 -6.71 -12.92
CA ARG A 133 -0.90 -6.13 -14.23
C ARG A 133 -1.95 -6.39 -15.30
N GLU A 134 -2.72 -7.47 -15.22
CA GLU A 134 -3.69 -7.83 -16.26
C GLU A 134 -5.11 -7.33 -15.93
N GLU A 135 -5.55 -7.47 -14.69
CA GLU A 135 -6.96 -7.28 -14.31
C GLU A 135 -7.28 -5.86 -13.81
N LEU A 136 -6.31 -5.15 -13.24
CA LEU A 136 -6.58 -3.85 -12.61
C LEU A 136 -6.53 -2.69 -13.60
N SER A 137 -7.13 -1.56 -13.24
CA SER A 137 -6.98 -0.34 -14.02
C SER A 137 -5.59 0.27 -13.87
N SER A 138 -5.20 1.12 -14.83
CA SER A 138 -3.90 1.80 -14.81
C SER A 138 -3.65 2.55 -13.50
N ARG A 139 -4.62 3.32 -12.99
CA ARG A 139 -4.47 4.09 -11.75
C ARG A 139 -4.32 3.21 -10.50
N HIS A 140 -5.09 2.12 -10.43
CA HIS A 140 -4.99 1.17 -9.32
C HIS A 140 -3.61 0.48 -9.32
N LYS A 141 -3.14 0.04 -10.49
CA LYS A 141 -1.80 -0.54 -10.68
C LYS A 141 -0.70 0.42 -10.20
N VAL A 142 -0.76 1.68 -10.64
CA VAL A 142 0.22 2.70 -10.25
C VAL A 142 0.19 2.92 -8.74
N LEU A 143 -1.01 3.02 -8.14
CA LEU A 143 -1.12 3.17 -6.68
C LEU A 143 -0.43 2.00 -5.94
N ILE A 144 -0.75 0.76 -6.30
CA ILE A 144 -0.12 -0.43 -5.69
C ILE A 144 1.40 -0.39 -5.89
N GLY A 145 1.87 -0.11 -7.11
CA GLY A 145 3.28 -0.02 -7.45
C GLY A 145 4.02 1.03 -6.64
N LEU A 146 3.44 2.22 -6.47
CA LEU A 146 3.99 3.30 -5.65
C LEU A 146 4.18 2.88 -4.19
N ILE A 147 3.16 2.24 -3.59
CA ILE A 147 3.22 1.81 -2.18
C ILE A 147 4.19 0.64 -2.02
N LEU A 148 4.12 -0.40 -2.86
CA LEU A 148 5.03 -1.55 -2.77
C LEU A 148 6.49 -1.13 -2.96
N HIS A 149 6.77 -0.22 -3.88
CA HIS A 149 8.13 0.30 -4.06
C HIS A 149 8.59 1.15 -2.88
N LEU A 150 7.71 1.97 -2.28
CA LEU A 150 8.04 2.68 -1.04
C LEU A 150 8.43 1.70 0.08
N LEU A 151 7.71 0.58 0.19
CA LEU A 151 8.03 -0.48 1.15
C LEU A 151 9.38 -1.14 0.84
N ASP A 152 9.65 -1.49 -0.42
CA ASP A 152 10.93 -2.07 -0.84
C ASP A 152 12.11 -1.15 -0.50
N CYS A 153 12.01 0.15 -0.81
CA CYS A 153 13.01 1.13 -0.41
C CYS A 153 13.21 1.18 1.11
N SER A 154 12.11 1.19 1.88
CA SER A 154 12.18 1.27 3.33
C SER A 154 12.83 0.03 3.96
N ILE A 155 12.55 -1.16 3.44
CA ILE A 155 13.10 -2.43 3.91
C ILE A 155 14.60 -2.49 3.62
N LYS A 156 15.03 -2.12 2.41
CA LYS A 156 16.44 -2.11 1.99
C LYS A 156 17.28 -1.09 2.76
N LEU A 157 16.70 0.03 3.17
CA LEU A 157 17.39 1.09 3.92
C LEU A 157 17.36 0.86 5.43
N SER A 158 16.45 0.02 5.94
CA SER A 158 16.37 -0.29 7.36
C SER A 158 17.51 -1.20 7.79
N PRO A 159 18.29 -0.84 8.83
CA PRO A 159 19.15 -1.83 9.47
C PRO A 159 18.26 -2.96 9.98
N ALA A 160 18.53 -4.18 9.54
CA ALA A 160 17.90 -5.37 10.07
C ALA A 160 18.44 -5.56 11.49
N ASP A 161 17.85 -4.90 12.48
CA ASP A 161 18.04 -5.29 13.87
C ASP A 161 17.45 -6.70 14.01
N GLU A 162 18.31 -7.69 14.23
CA GLU A 162 17.98 -9.11 14.36
C GLU A 162 16.86 -9.37 15.39
N LEU A 163 16.68 -8.45 16.35
CA LEU A 163 15.64 -8.50 17.39
C LEU A 163 14.33 -7.81 17.00
N ARG A 164 14.34 -6.87 16.03
CA ARG A 164 13.14 -6.12 15.64
C ARG A 164 12.41 -6.73 14.46
N GLY A 165 13.12 -7.47 13.60
CA GLY A 165 12.57 -7.96 12.33
C GLY A 165 12.00 -6.84 11.46
N HIS A 166 11.69 -7.14 10.21
CA HIS A 166 10.89 -6.22 9.40
C HIS A 166 9.43 -6.29 9.86
N THR A 167 9.11 -5.62 10.96
CA THR A 167 7.74 -5.52 11.49
C THR A 167 6.82 -4.71 10.57
N LEU A 168 7.38 -3.94 9.63
CA LEU A 168 6.63 -3.03 8.78
C LEU A 168 5.70 -3.78 7.82
N PRO A 169 6.15 -4.79 7.05
CA PRO A 169 5.26 -5.67 6.30
C PRO A 169 4.12 -6.24 7.14
N VAL A 170 4.40 -6.75 8.34
CA VAL A 170 3.37 -7.33 9.22
C VAL A 170 2.29 -6.32 9.57
N SER A 171 2.67 -5.10 9.96
CA SER A 171 1.71 -4.03 10.32
C SER A 171 0.85 -3.56 9.14
N LEU A 172 1.31 -3.76 7.91
CA LEU A 172 0.62 -3.27 6.70
C LEU A 172 -0.20 -4.35 6.01
N LEU A 173 -0.13 -5.60 6.43
CA LEU A 173 -0.92 -6.70 5.87
C LEU A 173 -2.42 -6.35 5.73
N PRO A 174 -3.10 -5.75 6.74
CA PRO A 174 -4.52 -5.41 6.63
C PRO A 174 -4.83 -4.33 5.58
N LEU A 175 -3.83 -3.55 5.17
CA LEU A 175 -3.98 -2.54 4.11
C LEU A 175 -4.10 -3.17 2.73
N PHE A 176 -3.36 -4.26 2.53
CA PHE A 176 -3.28 -4.98 1.27
C PHE A 176 -4.31 -6.10 1.16
N PHE A 177 -4.58 -6.80 2.26
CA PHE A 177 -5.39 -8.00 2.29
C PHE A 177 -6.48 -7.88 3.37
N ASN A 178 -7.69 -8.35 3.07
CA ASN A 178 -8.74 -8.53 4.05
C ASN A 178 -8.49 -9.81 4.85
N ILE A 179 -7.49 -9.77 5.73
CA ILE A 179 -7.13 -10.90 6.58
C ILE A 179 -8.18 -11.08 7.67
N GLU A 180 -8.76 -12.28 7.72
CA GLU A 180 -9.65 -12.68 8.81
C GLU A 180 -8.88 -13.37 9.94
N ASN A 181 -9.51 -13.48 11.11
CA ASN A 181 -8.90 -14.10 12.30
C ASN A 181 -8.36 -15.52 12.04
N TYR A 182 -9.04 -16.32 11.20
CA TYR A 182 -8.59 -17.66 10.82
C TYR A 182 -7.22 -17.64 10.10
N HIS A 183 -7.10 -16.81 9.06
CA HIS A 183 -5.86 -16.62 8.30
C HIS A 183 -4.72 -16.14 9.21
N PHE A 184 -5.03 -15.24 10.15
CA PHE A 184 -4.03 -14.72 11.11
C PHE A 184 -3.55 -15.80 12.09
N MET A 185 -4.42 -16.74 12.49
CA MET A 185 -4.04 -17.76 13.48
C MET A 185 -3.22 -18.91 12.88
N HIS A 186 -3.52 -19.32 11.64
CA HIS A 186 -2.96 -20.54 11.06
C HIS A 186 -1.95 -20.31 9.94
N GLU A 187 -2.04 -19.20 9.21
CA GLU A 187 -1.33 -19.02 7.94
C GLU A 187 -0.52 -17.72 7.85
N TRP A 188 -0.51 -16.91 8.91
CA TRP A 188 0.10 -15.58 8.89
C TRP A 188 1.57 -15.57 8.43
N ARG A 189 2.35 -16.62 8.73
CA ARG A 189 3.75 -16.74 8.29
C ARG A 189 3.87 -16.91 6.77
N ARG A 190 3.00 -17.74 6.18
CA ARG A 190 2.96 -17.97 4.74
C ARG A 190 2.51 -16.70 4.02
N ILE A 191 1.41 -16.10 4.49
CA ILE A 191 0.88 -14.85 3.95
C ILE A 191 1.93 -13.73 4.02
N LEU A 192 2.64 -13.62 5.15
CA LEU A 192 3.72 -12.65 5.32
C LEU A 192 4.87 -12.91 4.36
N ALA A 193 5.30 -14.16 4.17
CA ALA A 193 6.37 -14.50 3.24
C ALA A 193 5.99 -14.13 1.79
N ILE A 194 4.76 -14.44 1.38
CA ILE A 194 4.23 -14.03 0.06
C ILE A 194 4.23 -12.51 -0.05
N PHE A 195 3.79 -11.79 0.99
CA PHE A 195 3.74 -10.33 0.97
C PHE A 195 5.15 -9.70 0.90
N VAL A 196 6.14 -10.26 1.58
CA VAL A 196 7.53 -9.81 1.47
C VAL A 196 8.05 -10.02 0.04
N GLU A 197 7.72 -11.16 -0.59
CA GLU A 197 8.09 -11.41 -1.98
C GLU A 197 7.36 -10.49 -2.96
N LEU A 198 6.09 -10.16 -2.71
CA LEU A 198 5.36 -9.15 -3.48
C LEU A 198 6.06 -7.79 -3.43
N ILE A 199 6.46 -7.35 -2.24
CA ILE A 199 7.20 -6.09 -2.07
C ILE A 199 8.52 -6.12 -2.86
N ARG A 200 9.28 -7.23 -2.76
CA ARG A 200 10.58 -7.38 -3.41
C ARG A 200 10.51 -7.40 -4.94
N GLN A 201 9.47 -8.02 -5.50
CA GLN A 201 9.32 -8.20 -6.95
C GLN A 201 8.58 -7.04 -7.64
N ALA A 202 7.73 -6.30 -6.91
CA ALA A 202 6.89 -5.25 -7.47
C ALA A 202 7.61 -4.15 -8.26
N PRO A 203 8.78 -3.63 -7.86
CA PRO A 203 9.49 -2.63 -8.65
C PRO A 203 9.78 -3.06 -10.09
N ASN A 204 10.12 -4.34 -10.28
CA ASN A 204 10.42 -4.88 -11.61
C ASN A 204 9.14 -5.28 -12.37
N ALA A 205 8.07 -5.66 -11.67
CA ALA A 205 6.85 -6.14 -12.29
C ALA A 205 5.88 -5.00 -12.68
N LEU A 206 5.85 -3.90 -11.92
CA LEU A 206 4.82 -2.85 -12.03
C LEU A 206 5.34 -1.47 -12.44
N LEU A 207 6.62 -1.13 -12.19
CA LEU A 207 7.15 0.22 -12.48
C LEU A 207 7.93 0.33 -13.79
N VAL A 208 8.18 -0.78 -14.50
CA VAL A 208 8.93 -0.78 -15.77
C VAL A 208 8.22 0.00 -16.89
N GLU A 209 6.92 0.27 -16.76
CA GLU A 209 6.13 0.99 -17.78
C GLU A 209 6.22 2.52 -17.67
N GLU A 210 6.54 3.11 -16.50
CA GLU A 210 6.74 4.57 -16.39
C GLU A 210 8.00 5.00 -17.19
N SER A 211 9.04 4.16 -17.21
CA SER A 211 10.31 4.45 -17.88
C SER A 211 10.25 4.33 -19.41
N GLN A 212 9.28 3.60 -19.96
CA GLN A 212 9.12 3.45 -21.42
C GLN A 212 8.32 4.60 -22.05
N SER A 213 7.55 5.33 -21.23
CA SER A 213 6.76 6.48 -21.70
C SER A 213 7.60 7.78 -21.73
N GLU A 214 8.61 7.92 -20.86
CA GLU A 214 9.54 9.06 -20.88
C GLU A 214 10.63 8.95 -21.96
N ALA A 215 10.88 7.76 -22.51
CA ALA A 215 11.87 7.53 -23.57
C ALA A 215 11.32 7.75 -24.99
N LEU A 216 10.04 8.12 -25.13
CA LEU A 216 9.35 8.34 -26.41
C LEU A 216 8.85 9.78 -26.60
N LEU A 217 9.35 10.73 -25.81
CA LEU A 217 9.20 12.18 -25.99
C LEU A 217 10.57 12.85 -26.13
#